data_AF-A0A967HMI3-F1
#
_entry.id   AF-A0A967HMI3-F1
#
_cell.length_a   1.000
_cell.length_b   1.000
_cell.length_c   1.000
_cell.angle_alpha   90.00
_cell.angle_beta   90.00
_cell.angle_gamma   90.00
#
_symmetry.space_group_name_H-M   'P 1'
#
loop_
_entity.id
_entity.type
_entity.pdbx_description
1 polymer ?
#
loop_
_entity_poly.entity_id
_entity_poly.type
_entity_poly.pdbx_seq_one_letter_code
_entity_poly.pdbx_strand_id
1 'polypeptide(L)'
;LLTIGLSAALIQAGEPVYRGLAATPLLRAFRAPPAVGGRPEPPLRDHVIIVGLNSLGRRLARELVRRGESVLTVDTDPAKLRLVPGTRLQGSAEHPGVLEEAGLERAKLLISALQIEEANNLLAYRARQAGVPASIHAFDAALADELREYGASHVMVSKFDGIRRVAEALRNAGVLT
;
A
#
# COMPACT_ATOMS: atom_id res chain seq x y z
N LEU A 1 14.28 12.95 -32.68
CA LEU A 1 15.46 12.61 -31.85
C LEU A 1 15.66 13.60 -30.71
N LEU A 2 15.71 14.92 -30.97
CA LEU A 2 15.77 15.96 -29.94
C LEU A 2 14.66 15.86 -28.87
N THR A 3 13.42 15.58 -29.28
CA THR A 3 12.30 15.41 -28.36
C THR A 3 12.41 14.19 -27.46
N ILE A 4 12.93 13.07 -27.99
CA ILE A 4 13.15 11.82 -27.22
C ILE A 4 14.31 12.01 -26.25
N GLY A 5 15.43 12.58 -26.70
CA GLY A 5 16.58 12.88 -25.84
C GLY A 5 16.25 13.91 -24.76
N LEU A 6 15.49 14.95 -25.10
CA LEU A 6 15.03 15.95 -24.15
C LEU A 6 14.07 15.32 -23.13
N SER A 7 13.10 14.52 -23.57
CA SER A 7 12.17 13.84 -22.65
C SER A 7 12.91 12.90 -21.69
N ALA A 8 13.87 12.11 -22.19
CA ALA A 8 14.67 11.20 -21.37
C ALA A 8 15.54 11.96 -20.34
N ALA A 9 16.16 13.06 -20.75
CA ALA A 9 16.95 13.92 -19.86
C ALA A 9 16.07 14.59 -18.79
N LEU A 10 14.86 15.03 -19.15
CA LEU A 10 13.91 15.63 -18.20
C LEU A 10 13.36 14.61 -17.19
N ILE A 11 13.18 13.35 -17.60
CA ILE A 11 12.78 12.27 -16.69
C ILE A 11 13.90 11.96 -15.68
N GLN A 12 15.16 11.92 -16.12
CA GLN A 12 16.31 11.68 -15.22
C GLN A 12 16.60 12.88 -14.29
N ALA A 13 16.34 14.11 -14.74
CA ALA A 13 16.55 15.33 -13.97
C ALA A 13 15.27 15.82 -13.25
N GLY A 14 14.31 14.93 -13.00
CA GLY A 14 12.92 15.27 -12.69
C GLY A 14 12.70 16.29 -11.57
N GLU A 15 13.44 16.18 -10.46
CA GLU A 15 13.25 17.01 -9.27
C GLU A 15 13.76 18.47 -9.42
N PRO A 16 14.98 18.73 -9.92
CA PRO A 16 15.43 20.11 -10.20
C PRO A 16 14.71 20.78 -11.37
N VAL A 17 14.36 20.03 -12.43
CA VAL A 17 13.56 20.54 -13.54
C VAL A 17 12.18 20.98 -13.05
N TYR A 18 11.51 20.13 -12.27
CA TYR A 18 10.20 20.43 -11.72
C TYR A 18 10.25 21.69 -10.84
N ARG A 19 11.25 21.82 -9.95
CA ARG A 19 11.44 23.02 -9.12
C ARG A 19 11.65 24.28 -9.96
N GLY A 20 12.44 24.21 -11.03
CA GLY A 20 12.65 25.33 -11.94
C GLY A 20 11.39 25.75 -12.69
N LEU A 21 10.63 24.77 -13.19
CA LEU A 21 9.36 25.03 -13.90
C LEU A 21 8.25 25.47 -12.96
N ALA A 22 8.22 25.02 -11.71
CA ALA A 22 7.25 25.43 -10.70
C ALA A 22 7.39 26.89 -10.28
N ALA A 23 8.57 27.49 -10.47
CA ALA A 23 8.77 28.92 -10.30
C ALA A 23 8.24 29.76 -11.48
N THR A 24 7.73 29.13 -12.54
CA THR A 24 7.19 29.80 -13.73
C THR A 24 5.67 29.63 -13.83
N PRO A 25 4.94 30.56 -14.48
CA PRO A 25 3.50 30.43 -14.71
C PRO A 25 3.15 29.31 -15.70
N LEU A 26 4.15 28.65 -16.32
CA LEU A 26 3.97 27.60 -17.32
C LEU A 26 3.18 26.41 -16.76
N LEU A 27 3.48 25.97 -15.52
CA LEU A 27 2.78 24.82 -14.91
C LEU A 27 1.29 25.10 -14.63
N ARG A 28 0.91 26.37 -14.43
CA ARG A 28 -0.49 26.78 -14.27
C ARG A 28 -1.27 26.66 -15.59
N ALA A 29 -0.62 26.94 -16.72
CA ALA A 29 -1.23 26.79 -18.05
C ALA A 29 -1.53 25.32 -18.38
N PHE A 30 -0.73 24.38 -17.85
CA PHE A 30 -0.91 22.94 -18.07
C PHE A 30 -1.73 22.22 -16.99
N ARG A 31 -2.37 22.95 -16.05
CA ARG A 31 -3.14 22.35 -14.94
C ARG A 31 -2.37 21.25 -14.21
N ALA A 32 -1.06 21.43 -14.00
CA ALA A 32 -0.31 20.51 -13.17
C ALA A 32 -0.97 20.46 -11.78
N PRO A 33 -1.23 19.26 -11.19
CA PRO A 33 -1.64 19.17 -9.79
C PRO A 33 -0.66 19.99 -8.96
N PRO A 34 -1.12 20.73 -7.94
CA PRO A 34 -0.20 21.46 -7.07
C PRO A 34 0.87 20.48 -6.61
N ALA A 35 2.15 20.89 -6.73
CA ALA A 35 3.24 20.23 -6.05
C ALA A 35 2.74 19.90 -4.65
N VAL A 36 2.81 18.63 -4.24
CA VAL A 36 2.61 18.27 -2.83
C VAL A 36 3.81 18.86 -2.09
N GLY A 37 3.76 20.18 -1.88
CA GLY A 37 4.73 21.00 -1.19
C GLY A 37 4.48 20.85 0.30
N GLY A 38 4.72 19.65 0.81
CA GLY A 38 5.12 19.49 2.19
C GLY A 38 6.62 19.73 2.28
N ARG A 39 7.12 20.21 3.43
CA ARG A 39 8.50 19.87 3.81
C ARG A 39 8.64 18.36 3.64
N PRO A 40 9.76 17.82 3.12
CA PRO A 40 9.93 16.37 3.11
C PRO A 40 9.71 15.89 4.54
N GLU A 41 8.57 15.24 4.78
CA GLU A 41 8.31 14.59 6.06
C GLU A 41 9.47 13.62 6.24
N PRO A 42 10.12 13.61 7.43
CA PRO A 42 11.24 12.71 7.65
C PRO A 42 10.82 11.30 7.23
N PRO A 43 11.67 10.59 6.48
CA PRO A 43 11.28 9.32 5.87
C PRO A 43 10.77 8.39 6.96
N LEU A 44 9.56 7.85 6.75
CA LEU A 44 8.92 6.98 7.74
C LEU A 44 9.82 5.78 8.08
N ARG A 45 9.78 5.40 9.35
CA ARG A 45 10.50 4.27 9.97
C ARG A 45 9.57 3.60 10.97
N ASP A 46 9.76 2.29 11.17
CA ASP A 46 9.02 1.47 12.13
C ASP A 46 7.48 1.56 11.98
N HIS A 47 7.02 1.89 10.77
CA HIS A 47 5.61 2.05 10.42
C HIS A 47 5.04 0.81 9.76
N VAL A 48 3.70 0.70 9.75
CA VAL A 48 2.97 -0.31 9.01
C VAL A 48 2.55 0.25 7.66
N ILE A 49 2.87 -0.46 6.58
CA ILE A 49 2.36 -0.14 5.24
C ILE A 49 1.11 -0.99 5.00
N ILE A 50 0.01 -0.36 4.58
CA ILE A 50 -1.22 -1.07 4.20
C ILE A 50 -1.52 -0.78 2.74
N VAL A 51 -1.44 -1.82 1.90
CA VAL A 51 -1.73 -1.75 0.46
C VAL A 51 -3.15 -2.24 0.20
N GLY A 52 -3.96 -1.39 -0.43
CA GLY A 52 -5.36 -1.64 -0.70
C GLY A 52 -6.28 -1.24 0.46
N LEU A 53 -7.17 -0.28 0.20
CA LEU A 53 -8.15 0.25 1.14
C LEU A 53 -9.57 -0.21 0.81
N ASN A 54 -9.73 -1.52 0.60
CA ASN A 54 -11.04 -2.17 0.63
C ASN A 54 -11.60 -2.21 2.07
N SER A 55 -12.70 -2.96 2.28
CA SER A 55 -13.32 -3.08 3.59
C SER A 55 -12.37 -3.60 4.67
N LEU A 56 -11.50 -4.56 4.34
CA LEU A 56 -10.50 -5.11 5.26
C LEU A 56 -9.39 -4.09 5.53
N GLY A 57 -8.77 -3.55 4.48
CA GLY A 57 -7.65 -2.60 4.60
C GLY A 57 -8.01 -1.35 5.40
N ARG A 58 -9.19 -0.76 5.16
CA ARG A 58 -9.67 0.39 5.95
C ARG A 58 -9.90 0.05 7.41
N ARG A 59 -10.41 -1.15 7.71
CA ARG A 59 -10.65 -1.59 9.08
C ARG A 59 -9.35 -1.79 9.83
N LEU A 60 -8.38 -2.45 9.19
CA LEU A 60 -7.03 -2.65 9.74
C LEU A 60 -6.34 -1.30 9.98
N ALA A 61 -6.37 -0.40 9.01
CA ALA A 61 -5.75 0.91 9.13
C ALA A 61 -6.31 1.71 10.32
N ARG A 62 -7.64 1.78 10.45
CA ARG A 62 -8.27 2.48 11.59
C ARG A 62 -7.94 1.82 12.93
N GLU A 63 -7.90 0.50 12.99
CA GLU A 63 -7.59 -0.23 14.22
C GLU A 63 -6.14 0.03 14.66
N LEU A 64 -5.19 -0.04 13.73
CA LEU A 64 -3.78 0.22 14.02
C LEU A 64 -3.56 1.67 14.44
N VAL A 65 -4.15 2.63 13.73
CA VAL A 65 -4.10 4.05 14.12
C VAL A 65 -4.68 4.27 15.52
N ARG A 66 -5.81 3.63 15.86
CA ARG A 66 -6.39 3.72 17.22
C ARG A 66 -5.48 3.16 18.30
N ARG A 67 -4.62 2.19 17.97
CA ARG A 67 -3.62 1.62 18.88
C ARG A 67 -2.35 2.46 18.99
N GLY A 68 -2.31 3.62 18.32
CA GLY A 68 -1.14 4.52 18.32
C GLY A 68 -0.06 4.12 17.31
N GLU A 69 -0.37 3.21 16.38
CA GLU A 69 0.61 2.78 15.39
C GLU A 69 0.77 3.79 14.27
N SER A 70 2.02 4.00 13.82
CA SER A 70 2.31 4.75 12.61
C SER A 70 1.92 3.92 11.38
N VAL A 71 0.97 4.43 10.59
CA VAL A 71 0.40 3.73 9.44
C VAL A 71 0.52 4.60 8.20
N LEU A 72 1.09 4.04 7.13
CA LEU A 72 1.01 4.58 5.77
C LEU A 72 0.06 3.71 4.94
N THR A 73 -0.94 4.33 4.33
CA THR A 73 -1.89 3.62 3.46
C THR A 73 -1.60 3.90 1.99
N VAL A 74 -1.62 2.85 1.16
CA VAL A 74 -1.44 2.91 -0.29
C VAL A 74 -2.70 2.43 -1.00
N ASP A 75 -3.24 3.21 -1.92
CA ASP A 75 -4.31 2.79 -2.84
C ASP A 75 -4.24 3.61 -4.13
N THR A 76 -4.76 3.09 -5.23
CA THR A 76 -4.86 3.83 -6.50
C THR A 76 -6.02 4.83 -6.50
N ASP A 77 -7.06 4.57 -5.69
CA ASP A 77 -8.26 5.38 -5.58
C ASP A 77 -8.13 6.45 -4.48
N PRO A 78 -8.06 7.74 -4.84
CA PRO A 78 -7.93 8.83 -3.87
C PRO A 78 -9.16 8.99 -2.98
N ALA A 79 -10.35 8.53 -3.41
CA ALA A 79 -11.55 8.57 -2.59
C ALA A 79 -11.42 7.60 -1.39
N LYS A 80 -10.85 6.41 -1.59
CA LYS A 80 -10.61 5.45 -0.50
C LYS A 80 -9.59 5.96 0.51
N LEU A 81 -8.51 6.60 0.03
CA LEU A 81 -7.48 7.21 0.89
C LEU A 81 -8.07 8.28 1.81
N ARG A 82 -9.09 9.04 1.38
CA ARG A 82 -9.76 10.04 2.23
C ARG A 82 -10.57 9.44 3.37
N LEU A 83 -10.89 8.15 3.34
CA LEU A 83 -11.70 7.46 4.37
C LEU A 83 -10.91 7.03 5.60
N VAL A 84 -9.59 7.24 5.60
CA VAL A 84 -8.68 6.87 6.68
C VAL A 84 -7.77 8.07 6.99
N PRO A 85 -7.67 8.51 8.24
CA PRO A 85 -6.72 9.57 8.62
C PRO A 85 -5.28 9.04 8.63
N GLY A 86 -4.31 9.93 8.43
CA GLY A 86 -2.88 9.61 8.49
C GLY A 86 -2.14 9.83 7.17
N THR A 87 -0.93 9.28 7.09
CA THR A 87 -0.06 9.37 5.92
C THR A 87 -0.58 8.46 4.81
N ARG A 88 -0.66 9.01 3.61
CA ARG A 88 -1.37 8.41 2.46
C ARG A 88 -0.52 8.54 1.22
N LEU A 89 -0.43 7.46 0.46
CA LEU A 89 0.26 7.41 -0.81
C LEU A 89 -0.73 6.96 -1.88
N GLN A 90 -0.87 7.75 -2.94
CA GLN A 90 -1.69 7.37 -4.09
C GLN A 90 -0.81 6.71 -5.16
N GLY A 91 -1.08 5.45 -5.48
CA GLY A 91 -0.31 4.73 -6.50
C GLY A 91 -0.61 3.23 -6.53
N SER A 92 -0.19 2.55 -7.60
CA SER A 92 -0.19 1.08 -7.64
C SER A 92 1.12 0.57 -7.03
N ALA A 93 1.00 -0.27 -6.01
CA ALA A 93 2.14 -0.88 -5.33
C ALA A 93 2.89 -1.93 -6.18
N GLU A 94 2.42 -2.20 -7.40
CA GLU A 94 3.16 -2.97 -8.40
C GLU A 94 4.30 -2.16 -9.02
N HIS A 95 4.21 -0.82 -8.96
CA HIS A 95 5.27 0.07 -9.40
C HIS A 95 6.34 0.18 -8.30
N PRO A 96 7.62 -0.15 -8.59
CA PRO A 96 8.69 -0.13 -7.59
C PRO A 96 8.80 1.18 -6.82
N GLY A 97 8.70 2.32 -7.52
CA GLY A 97 8.78 3.65 -6.92
C GLY A 97 7.73 3.93 -5.84
N VAL A 98 6.57 3.27 -5.89
CA VAL A 98 5.51 3.43 -4.88
C VAL A 98 5.92 2.76 -3.56
N LEU A 99 6.54 1.59 -3.61
CA LEU A 99 7.04 0.91 -2.40
C LEU A 99 8.30 1.58 -1.82
N GLU A 100 9.13 2.16 -2.69
CA GLU A 100 10.28 2.98 -2.30
C GLU A 100 9.83 4.25 -1.57
N GLU A 101 8.85 4.99 -2.13
CA GLU A 101 8.26 6.17 -1.52
C GLU A 101 7.51 5.83 -0.21
N ALA A 102 6.83 4.67 -0.17
CA ALA A 102 6.23 4.14 1.05
C ALA A 102 7.27 3.75 2.13
N GLY A 103 8.56 3.71 1.78
CA GLY A 103 9.65 3.40 2.68
C GLY A 103 9.68 1.95 3.12
N LEU A 104 9.39 1.00 2.21
CA LEU A 104 9.30 -0.44 2.51
C LEU A 104 10.48 -0.95 3.33
N GLU A 105 11.72 -0.67 2.93
CA GLU A 105 12.94 -1.14 3.62
C GLU A 105 13.07 -0.71 5.09
N ARG A 106 12.28 0.27 5.54
CA ARG A 106 12.29 0.78 6.91
C ARG A 106 10.97 0.52 7.65
N ALA A 107 10.02 -0.13 6.98
CA ALA A 107 8.75 -0.49 7.57
C ALA A 107 8.93 -1.71 8.50
N LYS A 108 8.11 -1.78 9.54
CA LYS A 108 8.08 -2.96 10.42
C LYS A 108 7.18 -4.07 9.92
N LEU A 109 6.23 -3.76 9.05
CA LEU A 109 5.23 -4.70 8.53
C LEU A 109 4.61 -4.16 7.24
N LEU A 110 4.50 -5.02 6.23
CA LEU A 110 3.65 -4.79 5.07
C LEU A 110 2.37 -5.61 5.18
N ILE A 111 1.21 -4.98 4.99
CA ILE A 111 -0.09 -5.63 4.92
C ILE A 111 -0.64 -5.40 3.52
N SER A 112 -0.94 -6.48 2.79
CA SER A 112 -1.75 -6.36 1.58
C SER A 112 -3.16 -6.83 1.84
N ALA A 113 -4.12 -5.94 1.61
CA ALA A 113 -5.55 -6.26 1.61
C ALA A 113 -6.11 -6.36 0.19
N LEU A 114 -5.26 -6.43 -0.85
CA LEU A 114 -5.71 -6.56 -2.23
C LEU A 114 -6.48 -7.87 -2.47
N GLN A 115 -7.26 -7.90 -3.55
CA GLN A 115 -7.97 -9.08 -4.03
C GLN A 115 -7.45 -9.51 -5.41
N ILE A 116 -6.20 -9.20 -5.69
CA ILE A 116 -5.50 -9.48 -6.95
C ILE A 116 -4.29 -10.33 -6.58
N GLU A 117 -4.25 -11.54 -7.11
CA GLU A 117 -3.28 -12.56 -6.75
C GLU A 117 -1.86 -12.18 -7.15
N GLU A 118 -1.68 -11.75 -8.40
CA GLU A 118 -0.38 -11.40 -8.96
C GLU A 118 0.25 -10.24 -8.19
N ALA A 119 -0.56 -9.23 -7.84
CA ALA A 119 -0.12 -8.11 -7.02
C ALA A 119 0.27 -8.57 -5.60
N ASN A 120 -0.48 -9.50 -5.01
CA ASN A 120 -0.18 -10.07 -3.69
C ASN A 120 1.11 -10.89 -3.68
N ASN A 121 1.34 -11.72 -4.70
CA ASN A 121 2.57 -12.49 -4.87
C ASN A 121 3.78 -11.56 -5.01
N LEU A 122 3.65 -10.51 -5.83
CA LEU A 122 4.68 -9.49 -5.98
C LEU A 122 4.98 -8.78 -4.64
N LEU A 123 3.95 -8.39 -3.89
CA LEU A 123 4.12 -7.72 -2.60
C LEU A 123 4.78 -8.61 -1.56
N ALA A 124 4.40 -9.89 -1.48
CA ALA A 124 5.06 -10.88 -0.63
C ALA A 124 6.55 -10.99 -0.97
N TYR A 125 6.86 -11.14 -2.26
CA TYR A 125 8.23 -11.22 -2.75
C TYR A 125 9.05 -9.96 -2.42
N ARG A 126 8.50 -8.77 -2.66
CA ARG A 126 9.19 -7.49 -2.40
C ARG A 126 9.44 -7.29 -0.91
N ALA A 127 8.47 -7.60 -0.06
CA ALA A 127 8.64 -7.51 1.38
C ALA A 127 9.74 -8.47 1.88
N ARG A 128 9.76 -9.72 1.37
CA ARG A 128 10.82 -10.69 1.67
C ARG A 128 12.20 -10.18 1.25
N GLN A 129 12.34 -9.61 0.05
CA GLN A 129 13.59 -9.02 -0.42
C GLN A 129 14.07 -7.87 0.48
N ALA A 130 13.14 -7.07 1.01
CA ALA A 130 13.42 -5.99 1.94
C ALA A 130 13.66 -6.45 3.39
N GLY A 131 13.53 -7.75 3.70
CA GLY A 131 13.61 -8.27 5.07
C GLY A 131 12.44 -7.83 5.97
N VAL A 132 11.32 -7.43 5.37
CA VAL A 132 10.13 -6.92 6.08
C VAL A 132 9.08 -8.03 6.12
N PRO A 133 8.51 -8.36 7.29
CA PRO A 133 7.45 -9.34 7.37
C PRO A 133 6.21 -8.85 6.61
N ALA A 134 5.52 -9.77 5.95
CA ALA A 134 4.33 -9.48 5.17
C ALA A 134 3.11 -10.27 5.65
N SER A 135 1.98 -9.58 5.81
CA SER A 135 0.67 -10.16 6.07
C SER A 135 -0.21 -9.96 4.84
N ILE A 136 -0.47 -11.02 4.08
CA ILE A 136 -1.13 -10.95 2.79
C ILE A 136 -2.53 -11.54 2.85
N HIS A 137 -3.51 -10.83 2.30
CA HIS A 137 -4.86 -11.33 2.13
C HIS A 137 -4.94 -12.31 0.96
N ALA A 138 -5.33 -13.55 1.24
CA ALA A 138 -5.70 -14.54 0.25
C ALA A 138 -7.23 -14.59 0.10
N PHE A 139 -7.73 -14.49 -1.13
CA PHE A 139 -9.16 -14.58 -1.39
C PHE A 139 -9.68 -16.02 -1.26
N ASP A 140 -8.79 -17.00 -1.43
CA ASP A 140 -9.02 -18.44 -1.29
C ASP A 140 -7.92 -19.06 -0.42
N ALA A 141 -8.28 -20.07 0.36
CA ALA A 141 -7.33 -20.85 1.15
C ALA A 141 -6.33 -21.61 0.28
N ALA A 142 -6.71 -21.99 -0.95
CA ALA A 142 -5.83 -22.69 -1.89
C ALA A 142 -4.55 -21.90 -2.22
N LEU A 143 -4.60 -20.57 -2.16
CA LEU A 143 -3.45 -19.69 -2.46
C LEU A 143 -2.52 -19.47 -1.27
N ALA A 144 -2.87 -20.00 -0.09
CA ALA A 144 -2.12 -19.67 1.12
C ALA A 144 -0.70 -20.24 1.10
N ASP A 145 -0.50 -21.41 0.51
CA ASP A 145 0.82 -22.04 0.44
C ASP A 145 1.72 -21.32 -0.56
N GLU A 146 1.20 -21.00 -1.75
CA GLU A 146 1.91 -20.20 -2.75
C GLU A 146 2.36 -18.85 -2.18
N LEU A 147 1.48 -18.12 -1.48
CA LEU A 147 1.85 -16.84 -0.86
C LEU A 147 2.96 -16.97 0.18
N ARG A 148 3.00 -18.08 0.94
CA ARG A 148 4.10 -18.36 1.88
C ARG A 148 5.40 -18.65 1.15
N GLU A 149 5.35 -19.37 0.03
CA GLU A 149 6.53 -19.59 -0.82
C GLU A 149 7.11 -18.28 -1.37
N TYR A 150 6.24 -17.33 -1.76
CA TYR A 150 6.64 -15.98 -2.16
C TYR A 150 7.17 -15.12 -0.99
N GLY A 151 6.94 -15.51 0.26
CA GLY A 151 7.53 -14.87 1.44
C GLY A 151 6.54 -14.21 2.40
N ALA A 152 5.23 -14.45 2.24
CA ALA A 152 4.25 -13.99 3.22
C ALA A 152 4.52 -14.64 4.59
N SER A 153 4.75 -13.81 5.60
CA SER A 153 4.92 -14.24 7.00
C SER A 153 3.60 -14.66 7.62
N HIS A 154 2.50 -14.04 7.17
CA HIS A 154 1.15 -14.40 7.56
C HIS A 154 0.22 -14.32 6.34
N VAL A 155 -0.74 -15.23 6.26
CA VAL A 155 -1.78 -15.24 5.22
C VAL A 155 -3.15 -15.14 5.88
N MET A 156 -3.92 -14.13 5.50
CA MET A 156 -5.28 -13.87 6.00
C MET A 156 -6.29 -14.41 4.99
N VAL A 157 -7.23 -15.28 5.39
CA VAL A 157 -8.22 -15.87 4.47
C VAL A 157 -9.63 -15.41 4.88
N SER A 158 -10.06 -14.26 4.34
CA SER A 158 -11.28 -13.58 4.82
C SER A 158 -12.56 -14.42 4.75
N LYS A 159 -12.74 -15.23 3.70
CA LYS A 159 -13.91 -16.13 3.57
C LYS A 159 -13.96 -17.18 4.67
N PHE A 160 -12.81 -17.76 5.00
CA PHE A 160 -12.72 -18.83 5.97
C PHE A 160 -12.85 -18.30 7.41
N ASP A 161 -12.22 -17.17 7.70
CA ASP A 161 -12.30 -16.51 9.00
C ASP A 161 -13.73 -16.04 9.30
N GLY A 162 -14.45 -15.53 8.30
CA GLY A 162 -15.86 -15.16 8.42
C GLY A 162 -16.76 -16.36 8.75
N ILE A 163 -16.60 -17.47 8.02
CA ILE A 163 -17.36 -18.70 8.26
C ILE A 163 -17.05 -19.27 9.64
N ARG A 164 -15.78 -19.35 10.05
CA ARG A 164 -15.39 -19.80 11.40
C ARG A 164 -16.07 -18.96 12.48
N ARG A 165 -16.09 -17.63 12.32
CA ARG A 165 -16.68 -16.72 13.31
C ARG A 165 -18.20 -16.87 13.42
N VAL A 166 -18.87 -17.07 12.28
CA VAL A 166 -20.32 -17.36 12.25
C VAL A 166 -20.60 -18.74 12.85
N ALA A 167 -19.83 -19.76 12.49
CA ALA A 167 -19.98 -21.11 13.02
C ALA A 167 -19.75 -21.15 14.55
N GLU A 168 -18.75 -20.42 15.06
CA GLU A 168 -18.54 -20.26 16.50
C GLU A 168 -19.69 -19.51 17.19
N ALA A 169 -20.19 -18.43 16.58
CA ALA A 169 -21.35 -17.72 17.11
C ALA A 169 -22.60 -18.61 17.17
N LEU A 170 -22.84 -19.42 16.13
CA LEU A 170 -23.95 -20.36 16.07
C LEU A 170 -23.78 -21.52 17.07
N ARG A 171 -22.56 -22.03 17.27
CA ARG A 171 -22.27 -23.00 18.34
C ARG A 171 -22.52 -22.41 19.72
N ASN A 172 -22.05 -21.19 19.99
CA ASN A 172 -22.28 -20.51 21.26
C ASN A 172 -23.76 -20.19 21.50
N ALA A 173 -24.54 -20.00 20.42
CA ALA A 173 -25.99 -19.83 20.48
C ALA A 173 -26.77 -21.16 20.54
N GLY A 174 -26.09 -22.32 20.54
CA GLY A 174 -26.72 -23.65 20.56
C GLY A 174 -27.43 -24.05 19.27
N VAL A 175 -27.21 -23.33 18.17
CA VAL A 175 -27.81 -23.60 16.85
C VAL A 175 -27.07 -24.71 16.11
N LEU A 176 -25.76 -24.80 16.32
CA LEU A 176 -24.91 -25.87 15.78
C LEU A 176 -24.31 -26.66 16.96
N THR A 177 -24.36 -27.98 16.88
CA THR A 177 -23.62 -28.91 17.76
C THR A 177 -22.18 -29.05 17.32
#